data_AF-A0A8J6H678-F1
#
_entry.id   AF-A0A8J6H678-F1
#
_cell.length_a   1.000
_cell.length_b   1.000
_cell.length_c   1.000
_cell.angle_alpha   90.00
_cell.angle_beta   90.00
_cell.angle_gamma   90.00
#
_symmetry.space_group_name_H-M   'P 1'
#
loop_
_entity.id
_entity.type
_entity.pdbx_description
1 polymer ?
#
loop_
_entity_poly.entity_id
_entity_poly.type
_entity_poly.pdbx_seq_one_letter_code
_entity_poly.pdbx_strand_id
1 'polypeptide(L)'
;MSLYPSLEDMKVDQLSRAQNQALTAAVRPNPTNYAPEMPVPRSPTGNSAYPSLGEYMGLELTEAVIQQNMPEYLQVAVPQPSIPIAVGNSSMVAPLSGQSLGLQRAHVSHGIRQLTLCKDKDGKVGVRVKPINNGVFVCLVVDNSPASLAGLRFGDQILQVNGVNVAGYTMEKVHDMFRKSAINGISVVVRDRPFERTITLHKDSVRCVGFQFKNGKIVTIVKDSSAARNGVLTDHQLLEVEGQNVVGLKDKQISKIIEEAGEVVTITVIPSFIYDHMVKKMAGSLLKDLMDHSIPNL
;
A
#
# COMPACT_ATOMS: atom_id res chain seq x y z
N MET A 1 -2.07 22.60 -1.23
CA MET A 1 -1.88 21.25 -0.63
C MET A 1 -1.02 20.44 -1.58
N SER A 2 0.01 19.77 -1.09
CA SER A 2 0.82 18.85 -1.89
C SER A 2 -0.02 17.66 -2.34
N LEU A 3 0.11 17.28 -3.62
CA LEU A 3 -0.64 16.15 -4.21
C LEU A 3 -0.16 14.78 -3.69
N TYR A 4 0.98 14.73 -2.99
CA TYR A 4 1.63 13.49 -2.55
C TYR A 4 2.04 13.56 -1.08
N PRO A 5 1.94 12.45 -0.33
CA PRO A 5 2.40 12.37 1.06
C PRO A 5 3.89 12.72 1.21
N SER A 6 4.19 13.59 2.16
CA SER A 6 5.53 14.07 2.50
C SER A 6 6.08 13.38 3.76
N LEU A 7 7.40 13.49 3.97
CA LEU A 7 8.04 13.02 5.22
C LEU A 7 7.48 13.73 6.44
N GLU A 8 7.04 14.97 6.28
CA GLU A 8 6.43 15.78 7.32
C GLU A 8 5.05 15.21 7.68
N ASP A 9 4.24 14.88 6.67
CA ASP A 9 2.92 14.27 6.86
C ASP A 9 3.03 12.94 7.65
N MET A 10 4.01 12.09 7.33
CA MET A 10 4.25 10.84 8.07
C MET A 10 4.60 11.11 9.54
N LYS A 11 5.45 12.10 9.82
CA LYS A 11 5.83 12.44 11.19
C LYS A 11 4.66 13.04 11.98
N VAL A 12 3.85 13.87 11.33
CA VAL A 12 2.63 14.44 11.94
C VAL A 12 1.63 13.33 12.25
N ASP A 13 1.41 12.38 11.36
CA ASP A 13 0.56 11.21 11.60
C ASP A 13 1.10 10.34 12.76
N GLN A 14 2.41 10.09 12.82
CA GLN A 14 3.02 9.38 13.96
C GLN A 14 2.82 10.12 15.29
N LEU A 15 3.01 11.45 15.30
CA LEU A 15 2.80 12.28 16.49
C LEU A 15 1.33 12.27 16.94
N SER A 16 0.39 12.44 16.00
CA SER A 16 -1.04 12.42 16.27
C SER A 16 -1.49 11.08 16.85
N ARG A 17 -1.04 9.96 16.26
CA ARG A 17 -1.33 8.61 16.77
C ARG A 17 -0.76 8.39 18.16
N ALA A 18 0.47 8.84 18.40
CA ALA A 18 1.10 8.76 19.72
C ALA A 18 0.33 9.58 20.77
N GLN A 19 -0.13 10.79 20.41
CA GLN A 19 -0.93 11.64 21.30
C GLN A 19 -2.29 11.01 21.62
N ASN A 20 -2.99 10.49 20.62
CA ASN A 20 -4.26 9.79 20.83
C ASN A 20 -4.09 8.53 21.70
N GLN A 21 -3.03 7.74 21.46
CA GLN A 21 -2.71 6.59 22.30
C GLN A 21 -2.40 7.00 23.74
N ALA A 22 -1.61 8.06 23.95
CA ALA A 22 -1.32 8.57 25.29
C ALA A 22 -2.59 9.07 26.02
N LEU A 23 -3.49 9.77 25.32
CA LEU A 23 -4.79 10.19 25.83
C LEU A 23 -5.66 8.98 26.23
N THR A 24 -5.74 7.95 25.39
CA THR A 24 -6.51 6.73 25.71
C THR A 24 -5.88 5.90 26.84
N ALA A 25 -4.55 5.88 26.96
CA ALA A 25 -3.85 5.16 28.04
C ALA A 25 -4.01 5.83 29.42
N ALA A 26 -4.24 7.15 29.45
CA ALA A 26 -4.58 7.89 30.67
C ALA A 26 -6.00 7.59 31.19
N VAL A 27 -6.87 6.96 30.38
CA VAL A 27 -8.23 6.54 30.75
C VAL A 27 -8.26 5.03 31.04
N ARG A 28 -7.38 4.55 31.92
CA ARG A 28 -7.51 3.21 32.53
C ARG A 28 -8.21 3.34 33.90
N PRO A 29 -9.37 2.70 34.14
CA PRO A 29 -9.90 2.59 35.49
C PRO A 29 -9.04 1.62 36.31
N ASN A 30 -8.47 2.10 37.41
CA ASN A 30 -7.79 1.27 38.40
C ASN A 30 -8.73 0.18 38.96
N PRO A 31 -8.30 -1.08 39.14
CA PRO A 31 -9.04 -2.05 39.94
C PRO A 31 -8.49 -2.06 41.37
N THR A 32 -9.29 -1.68 42.38
CA THR A 32 -9.57 -2.46 43.61
C THR A 32 -10.29 -1.67 44.72
N ASN A 33 -11.28 -2.35 45.32
CA ASN A 33 -11.82 -2.31 46.69
C ASN A 33 -12.91 -1.29 47.13
N TYR A 34 -14.15 -1.85 47.21
CA TYR A 34 -15.23 -1.76 48.21
C TYR A 34 -15.55 -0.47 48.99
N ALA A 35 -16.74 0.10 48.71
CA ALA A 35 -17.89 0.39 49.61
C ALA A 35 -18.61 1.73 49.28
N PRO A 36 -19.84 1.97 49.81
CA PRO A 36 -21.16 1.67 49.23
C PRO A 36 -21.73 2.80 48.35
N GLU A 37 -22.75 2.46 47.57
CA GLU A 37 -23.42 3.30 46.56
C GLU A 37 -23.91 4.65 47.08
N MET A 38 -23.62 5.72 46.32
CA MET A 38 -24.34 6.98 46.36
C MET A 38 -24.92 7.32 44.98
N PRO A 39 -26.05 8.07 44.93
CA PRO A 39 -26.84 8.22 43.71
C PRO A 39 -26.11 9.06 42.66
N VAL A 40 -26.11 8.56 41.42
CA VAL A 40 -25.50 9.18 40.25
C VAL A 40 -26.25 10.47 39.84
N PRO A 41 -25.58 11.62 39.67
CA PRO A 41 -26.16 12.75 38.94
C PRO A 41 -26.10 12.46 37.44
N ARG A 42 -27.24 12.59 36.75
CA ARG A 42 -27.32 12.54 35.28
C ARG A 42 -26.42 13.61 34.66
N SER A 43 -25.50 13.21 33.79
CA SER A 43 -24.77 14.14 32.92
C SER A 43 -25.69 14.67 31.81
N PRO A 44 -25.62 15.97 31.49
CA PRO A 44 -26.30 16.52 30.33
C PRO A 44 -25.62 16.04 29.04
N THR A 45 -26.47 15.85 28.04
CA THR A 45 -26.20 15.37 26.70
C THR A 45 -25.13 16.18 25.95
N GLY A 46 -24.14 15.47 25.39
CA GLY A 46 -23.56 15.73 24.07
C GLY A 46 -22.92 17.10 23.78
N ASN A 47 -21.67 17.29 24.19
CA ASN A 47 -20.79 18.28 23.53
C ASN A 47 -20.30 17.71 22.19
N SER A 48 -21.06 17.91 21.12
CA SER A 48 -20.53 17.84 19.75
C SER A 48 -19.76 19.12 19.45
N ALA A 49 -18.48 19.02 19.10
CA ALA A 49 -17.64 20.17 18.72
C ALA A 49 -17.98 20.75 17.33
N TYR A 50 -18.97 20.18 16.64
CA TYR A 50 -19.55 20.73 15.42
C TYR A 50 -21.06 20.86 15.59
N PRO A 51 -21.66 22.00 15.21
CA PRO A 51 -23.11 22.17 15.24
C PRO A 51 -23.76 21.12 14.33
N SER A 52 -24.86 20.53 14.81
CA SER A 52 -25.61 19.56 14.02
C SER A 52 -26.24 20.25 12.81
N LEU A 53 -26.32 19.54 11.68
CA LEU A 53 -26.85 20.09 10.42
C LEU A 53 -28.29 20.61 10.55
N GLY A 54 -29.05 20.09 11.53
CA GLY A 54 -30.41 20.53 11.84
C GLY A 54 -30.46 21.98 12.32
N GLU A 55 -29.52 22.37 13.18
CA GLU A 55 -29.42 23.72 13.75
C GLU A 55 -28.90 24.74 12.72
N TYR A 56 -28.09 24.29 11.75
CA TYR A 56 -27.58 25.13 10.66
C TYR A 56 -28.57 25.32 9.51
N MET A 57 -29.39 24.31 9.20
CA MET A 57 -30.32 24.36 8.06
C MET A 57 -31.78 24.64 8.46
N GLY A 58 -32.08 24.78 9.75
CA GLY A 58 -33.44 25.02 10.24
C GLY A 58 -34.42 23.87 9.95
N LEU A 59 -33.88 22.68 9.71
CA LEU A 59 -34.64 21.46 9.39
C LEU A 59 -34.74 20.60 10.65
N GLU A 60 -35.40 21.12 11.70
CA GLU A 60 -35.79 20.29 12.83
C GLU A 60 -37.07 19.52 12.47
N LEU A 61 -36.90 18.27 12.04
CA LEU A 61 -37.99 17.32 11.87
C LEU A 61 -38.36 16.73 13.24
N THR A 62 -39.05 17.50 14.07
CA THR A 62 -39.59 16.98 15.34
C THR A 62 -40.64 15.90 15.04
N GLU A 63 -40.73 14.88 15.88
CA GLU A 63 -41.68 13.77 15.76
C GLU A 63 -43.14 14.24 15.59
N ALA A 64 -43.48 15.37 16.24
CA ALA A 64 -44.77 16.05 16.10
C ALA A 64 -45.02 16.65 14.70
N VAL A 65 -43.98 17.16 14.03
CA VAL A 65 -44.08 17.74 12.66
C VAL A 65 -44.26 16.62 11.63
N ILE A 66 -43.58 15.50 11.84
CA ILE A 66 -43.70 14.31 10.97
C ILE A 66 -45.12 13.73 11.07
N GLN A 67 -45.69 13.64 12.28
CA GLN A 67 -47.07 13.19 12.50
C GLN A 67 -48.10 14.02 11.75
N GLN A 68 -47.89 15.34 11.68
CA GLN A 68 -48.87 16.26 11.10
C GLN A 68 -48.82 16.30 9.57
N ASN A 69 -47.63 16.13 8.97
CA ASN A 69 -47.43 16.28 7.52
C ASN A 69 -47.17 14.96 6.76
N MET A 70 -46.77 13.87 7.41
CA MET A 70 -46.53 12.56 6.79
C MET A 70 -46.87 11.38 7.74
N PRO A 71 -48.17 11.08 7.96
CA PRO A 71 -48.61 10.03 8.88
C PRO A 71 -48.23 8.60 8.46
N GLU A 72 -47.85 8.39 7.19
CA GLU A 72 -47.46 7.07 6.66
C GLU A 72 -46.09 6.58 7.19
N TYR A 73 -45.23 7.50 7.63
CA TYR A 73 -43.87 7.19 8.11
C TYR A 73 -43.83 6.48 9.49
N LEU A 74 -44.93 6.52 10.26
CA LEU A 74 -45.02 5.94 11.61
C LEU A 74 -45.40 4.45 11.61
N GLN A 75 -45.90 3.91 10.49
CA GLN A 75 -46.32 2.50 10.42
C GLN A 75 -45.17 1.53 10.15
N VAL A 76 -43.95 2.02 9.90
CA VAL A 76 -42.75 1.18 9.67
C VAL A 76 -41.96 0.90 10.96
N ALA A 77 -42.31 1.53 12.09
CA ALA A 77 -41.60 1.37 13.36
C ALA A 77 -42.21 0.22 14.21
N VAL A 78 -42.00 -1.03 13.77
CA VAL A 78 -42.12 -2.19 14.67
C VAL A 78 -40.73 -2.45 15.28
N PRO A 79 -40.57 -2.42 16.62
CA PRO A 79 -39.31 -2.77 17.26
C PRO A 79 -39.12 -4.28 17.21
N GLN A 80 -38.28 -4.77 16.30
CA GLN A 80 -37.78 -6.14 16.37
C GLN A 80 -36.65 -6.23 17.41
N PRO A 81 -36.61 -7.29 18.23
CA PRO A 81 -35.55 -7.51 19.21
C PRO A 81 -34.19 -7.63 18.50
N SER A 82 -33.17 -7.02 19.09
CA SER A 82 -31.78 -7.02 18.63
C SER A 82 -31.21 -8.44 18.65
N ILE A 83 -31.30 -9.13 17.52
CA ILE A 83 -30.49 -10.31 17.21
C ILE A 83 -29.12 -9.77 16.74
N PRO A 84 -27.98 -10.28 17.24
CA PRO A 84 -26.67 -9.86 16.78
C PRO A 84 -26.58 -10.08 15.27
N ILE A 85 -26.40 -8.99 14.52
CA ILE A 85 -26.24 -9.01 13.08
C ILE A 85 -24.89 -9.68 12.79
N ALA A 86 -24.94 -10.96 12.47
CA ALA A 86 -23.92 -11.57 11.64
C ALA A 86 -23.82 -10.75 10.36
N VAL A 87 -22.60 -10.32 10.01
CA VAL A 87 -22.26 -9.56 8.82
C VAL A 87 -22.71 -10.36 7.59
N GLY A 88 -23.97 -10.14 7.19
CA GLY A 88 -24.57 -10.71 6.01
C GLY A 88 -24.12 -9.91 4.80
N ASN A 89 -23.48 -10.62 3.86
CA ASN A 89 -23.09 -10.20 2.52
C ASN A 89 -24.17 -9.36 1.80
N SER A 90 -24.20 -8.07 2.07
CA SER A 90 -24.90 -7.09 1.26
C SER A 90 -24.00 -6.77 0.07
N SER A 91 -24.08 -7.64 -0.94
CA SER A 91 -23.35 -7.59 -2.19
C SER A 91 -23.86 -6.44 -3.08
N MET A 92 -23.52 -5.20 -2.71
CA MET A 92 -23.33 -4.14 -3.70
C MET A 92 -21.85 -4.15 -4.08
N VAL A 93 -21.45 -5.20 -4.80
CA VAL A 93 -20.10 -5.36 -5.33
C VAL A 93 -19.99 -4.48 -6.56
N ALA A 94 -19.20 -3.41 -6.47
CA ALA A 94 -18.65 -2.77 -7.66
C ALA A 94 -17.94 -3.84 -8.51
N PRO A 95 -18.07 -3.86 -9.84
CA PRO A 95 -17.62 -4.98 -10.66
C PRO A 95 -16.13 -5.33 -10.46
N LEU A 96 -15.89 -6.50 -9.86
CA LEU A 96 -14.81 -7.48 -10.09
C LEU A 96 -13.31 -7.13 -9.92
N SER A 97 -12.87 -5.91 -9.56
CA SER A 97 -11.42 -5.63 -9.45
C SER A 97 -10.91 -5.34 -8.03
N GLY A 98 -11.75 -4.83 -7.13
CA GLY A 98 -11.29 -4.34 -5.80
C GLY A 98 -10.87 -5.41 -4.80
N GLN A 99 -11.32 -6.66 -4.98
CA GLN A 99 -11.00 -7.80 -4.09
C GLN A 99 -10.03 -8.81 -4.74
N SER A 100 -9.48 -8.53 -5.92
CA SER A 100 -8.56 -9.48 -6.55
C SER A 100 -7.27 -9.57 -5.72
N LEU A 101 -6.83 -10.81 -5.50
CA LEU A 101 -5.61 -11.10 -4.74
C LEU A 101 -4.38 -10.43 -5.36
N GLY A 102 -4.33 -10.40 -6.70
CA GLY A 102 -3.31 -9.69 -7.46
C GLY A 102 -3.30 -8.19 -7.21
N LEU A 103 -4.47 -7.54 -7.13
CA LEU A 103 -4.54 -6.10 -6.83
C LEU A 103 -4.11 -5.81 -5.39
N GLN A 104 -4.51 -6.63 -4.41
CA GLN A 104 -4.09 -6.46 -3.02
C GLN A 104 -2.56 -6.60 -2.86
N ARG A 105 -1.94 -7.56 -3.56
CA ARG A 105 -0.49 -7.79 -3.53
C ARG A 105 0.31 -6.75 -4.33
N ALA A 106 -0.21 -6.35 -5.49
CA ALA A 106 0.45 -5.43 -6.42
C ALA A 106 0.08 -3.96 -6.17
N HIS A 107 -0.76 -3.65 -5.18
CA HIS A 107 -1.14 -2.28 -4.85
C HIS A 107 0.09 -1.44 -4.54
N VAL A 108 0.33 -0.41 -5.36
CA VAL A 108 1.37 0.59 -5.13
C VAL A 108 0.73 1.75 -4.39
N SER A 109 1.11 1.94 -3.13
CA SER A 109 0.52 3.02 -2.31
C SER A 109 1.11 4.39 -2.59
N HIS A 110 2.33 4.44 -3.15
CA HIS A 110 3.19 5.63 -3.21
C HIS A 110 3.42 6.32 -1.84
N GLY A 111 3.00 5.68 -0.76
CA GLY A 111 3.07 6.19 0.59
C GLY A 111 4.49 6.10 1.13
N ILE A 112 4.71 6.82 2.23
CA ILE A 112 5.96 6.75 2.97
C ILE A 112 5.75 5.80 4.14
N ARG A 113 6.66 4.82 4.27
CA ARG A 113 6.66 3.84 5.35
C ARG A 113 8.03 3.77 6.01
N GLN A 114 8.04 3.47 7.30
CA GLN A 114 9.26 3.23 8.06
C GLN A 114 9.45 1.73 8.23
N LEU A 115 10.64 1.26 7.90
CA LEU A 115 11.05 -0.14 7.99
C LEU A 115 12.19 -0.25 9.00
N THR A 116 12.26 -1.37 9.69
CA THR A 116 13.37 -1.71 10.58
C THR A 116 14.07 -2.93 10.00
N LEU A 117 15.34 -2.77 9.64
CA LEU A 117 16.16 -3.82 9.09
C LEU A 117 17.17 -4.34 10.12
N CYS A 118 17.51 -5.61 9.97
CA CYS A 118 18.60 -6.26 10.67
C CYS A 118 19.66 -6.72 9.66
N LYS A 119 20.89 -6.91 10.10
CA LYS A 119 21.94 -7.52 9.30
C LYS A 119 21.90 -9.02 9.49
N ASP A 120 22.23 -9.74 8.42
CA ASP A 120 22.44 -11.18 8.49
C ASP A 120 23.79 -11.49 9.17
N LYS A 121 24.10 -12.79 9.35
CA LYS A 121 25.35 -13.32 9.91
C LYS A 121 26.60 -12.73 9.25
N ASP A 122 26.51 -12.43 7.96
CA ASP A 122 27.58 -11.80 7.16
C ASP A 122 27.71 -10.28 7.34
N GLY A 123 26.88 -9.67 8.20
CA GLY A 123 26.84 -8.22 8.36
C GLY A 123 26.23 -7.47 7.17
N LYS A 124 25.48 -8.16 6.31
CA LYS A 124 24.85 -7.62 5.10
C LYS A 124 23.33 -7.53 5.27
N VAL A 125 22.73 -6.55 4.60
CA VAL A 125 21.27 -6.35 4.58
C VAL A 125 20.63 -6.97 3.32
N GLY A 126 21.40 -7.13 2.24
CA GLY A 126 20.91 -7.69 0.97
C GLY A 126 20.27 -6.67 0.03
N VAL A 127 20.66 -5.40 0.10
CA VAL A 127 20.13 -4.33 -0.77
C VAL A 127 21.24 -3.77 -1.65
N ARG A 128 20.90 -3.43 -2.89
CA ARG A 128 21.72 -2.57 -3.75
C ARG A 128 20.94 -1.33 -4.15
N VAL A 129 21.58 -0.17 -4.02
CA VAL A 129 20.95 1.12 -4.33
C VAL A 129 21.59 1.83 -5.51
N LYS A 130 20.84 2.71 -6.15
CA LYS A 130 21.29 3.59 -7.22
C LYS A 130 20.80 5.03 -7.01
N PRO A 131 21.68 6.03 -7.19
CA PRO A 131 21.25 7.41 -7.23
C PRO A 131 20.60 7.76 -8.58
N ILE A 132 19.42 8.38 -8.55
CA ILE A 132 18.69 8.89 -9.72
C ILE A 132 18.14 10.26 -9.35
N ASN A 133 18.48 11.31 -10.11
CA ASN A 133 17.99 12.69 -9.88
C ASN A 133 18.08 13.13 -8.40
N ASN A 134 19.23 12.89 -7.75
CA ASN A 134 19.47 13.15 -6.32
C ASN A 134 18.62 12.33 -5.32
N GLY A 135 17.75 11.42 -5.79
CA GLY A 135 17.12 10.40 -4.96
C GLY A 135 17.92 9.11 -4.92
N VAL A 136 17.72 8.29 -3.89
CA VAL A 136 18.33 6.96 -3.75
C VAL A 136 17.25 5.90 -3.92
N PHE A 137 17.42 5.00 -4.89
CA PHE A 137 16.45 3.98 -5.24
C PHE A 137 17.01 2.58 -5.06
N VAL A 138 16.15 1.64 -4.67
CA VAL A 138 16.47 0.22 -4.56
C VAL A 138 16.43 -0.42 -5.94
N CYS A 139 17.52 -1.07 -6.32
CA CYS A 139 17.67 -1.70 -7.64
C CYS A 139 17.85 -3.22 -7.58
N LEU A 140 18.21 -3.75 -6.42
CA LEU A 140 18.29 -5.19 -6.19
C LEU A 140 17.96 -5.45 -4.73
N VAL A 141 17.09 -6.42 -4.52
CA VAL A 141 16.82 -7.00 -3.21
C VAL A 141 17.15 -8.47 -3.32
N VAL A 142 18.05 -8.94 -2.46
CA VAL A 142 18.46 -10.34 -2.45
C VAL A 142 17.35 -11.19 -1.86
N ASP A 143 17.08 -12.34 -2.48
CA ASP A 143 16.11 -13.31 -1.97
C ASP A 143 16.45 -13.75 -0.52
N ASN A 144 15.42 -13.94 0.31
CA ASN A 144 15.57 -14.35 1.72
C ASN A 144 16.49 -13.46 2.57
N SER A 145 16.80 -12.26 2.09
CA SER A 145 17.63 -11.31 2.83
C SER A 145 16.80 -10.52 3.85
N PRO A 146 17.43 -9.92 4.87
CA PRO A 146 16.73 -9.04 5.80
C PRO A 146 15.95 -7.90 5.12
N ALA A 147 16.39 -7.48 3.93
CA ALA A 147 15.68 -6.51 3.11
C ALA A 147 14.39 -7.04 2.50
N SER A 148 14.43 -8.24 1.94
CA SER A 148 13.25 -8.93 1.42
C SER A 148 12.24 -9.14 2.55
N LEU A 149 12.69 -9.61 3.72
CA LEU A 149 11.86 -9.80 4.90
C LEU A 149 11.27 -8.50 5.46
N ALA A 150 12.00 -7.38 5.35
CA ALA A 150 11.49 -6.05 5.70
C ALA A 150 10.49 -5.49 4.67
N GLY A 151 10.25 -6.19 3.55
CA GLY A 151 9.34 -5.76 2.50
C GLY A 151 9.90 -4.64 1.62
N LEU A 152 11.23 -4.56 1.47
CA LEU A 152 11.84 -3.73 0.42
C LEU A 152 11.66 -4.39 -0.93
N ARG A 153 11.32 -3.60 -1.94
CA ARG A 153 11.17 -4.05 -3.32
C ARG A 153 12.03 -3.23 -4.28
N PHE A 154 12.19 -3.74 -5.50
CA PHE A 154 12.70 -2.95 -6.60
C PHE A 154 11.86 -1.67 -6.75
N GLY A 155 12.49 -0.54 -7.07
CA GLY A 155 11.77 0.71 -7.31
C GLY A 155 11.52 1.55 -6.06
N ASP A 156 11.65 0.98 -4.86
CA ASP A 156 11.52 1.72 -3.60
C ASP A 156 12.53 2.86 -3.49
N GLN A 157 12.07 4.03 -3.03
CA GLN A 157 12.93 5.20 -2.82
C GLN A 157 13.29 5.34 -1.34
N ILE A 158 14.58 5.28 -1.02
CA ILE A 158 15.06 5.52 0.34
C ILE A 158 15.16 7.02 0.56
N LEU A 159 14.48 7.49 1.61
CA LEU A 159 14.47 8.89 2.03
C LEU A 159 15.40 9.13 3.21
N GLN A 160 15.38 8.24 4.20
CA GLN A 160 16.22 8.33 5.40
C GLN A 160 16.79 6.98 5.81
N VAL A 161 18.00 6.99 6.39
CA VAL A 161 18.63 5.85 7.06
C VAL A 161 19.09 6.31 8.43
N ASN A 162 18.60 5.67 9.49
CA ASN A 162 18.81 6.02 10.90
C ASN A 162 18.58 7.51 11.21
N GLY A 163 17.52 8.08 10.64
CA GLY A 163 17.16 9.50 10.80
C GLY A 163 17.96 10.48 9.93
N VAL A 164 18.94 10.01 9.15
CA VAL A 164 19.74 10.86 8.25
C VAL A 164 19.14 10.85 6.84
N ASN A 165 18.88 12.04 6.29
CA ASN A 165 18.42 12.19 4.91
C ASN A 165 19.50 11.73 3.92
N VAL A 166 19.11 10.92 2.94
CA VAL A 166 20.05 10.36 1.94
C VAL A 166 19.99 11.06 0.58
N ALA A 167 19.24 12.15 0.48
CA ALA A 167 19.14 12.94 -0.75
C ALA A 167 20.54 13.44 -1.19
N GLY A 168 20.85 13.25 -2.47
CA GLY A 168 22.13 13.62 -3.08
C GLY A 168 23.30 12.69 -2.76
N TYR A 169 23.09 11.61 -2.00
CA TYR A 169 24.18 10.70 -1.66
C TYR A 169 24.52 9.75 -2.82
N THR A 170 25.81 9.44 -2.92
CA THR A 170 26.31 8.42 -3.86
C THR A 170 26.00 7.02 -3.37
N MET A 171 26.02 6.03 -4.27
CA MET A 171 25.77 4.62 -3.90
C MET A 171 26.73 4.13 -2.81
N GLU A 172 28.00 4.56 -2.87
CA GLU A 172 29.06 4.16 -1.95
C GLU A 172 28.79 4.70 -0.54
N LYS A 173 28.42 5.98 -0.45
CA LYS A 173 28.08 6.61 0.82
C LYS A 173 26.88 5.94 1.50
N VAL A 174 25.88 5.54 0.72
CA VAL A 174 24.71 4.80 1.25
C VAL A 174 25.10 3.40 1.71
N HIS A 175 25.89 2.66 0.93
CA HIS A 175 26.40 1.36 1.35
C HIS A 175 27.28 1.45 2.60
N ASP A 176 28.09 2.49 2.73
CA ASP A 176 28.90 2.72 3.92
C ASP A 176 28.06 3.04 5.15
N MET A 177 26.94 3.75 5.01
CA MET A 177 25.98 3.94 6.10
C MET A 177 25.40 2.60 6.56
N PHE A 178 24.99 1.73 5.63
CA PHE A 178 24.50 0.39 5.99
C PHE A 178 25.60 -0.45 6.67
N ARG A 179 26.85 -0.37 6.20
CA ARG A 179 27.99 -1.07 6.83
C ARG A 179 28.28 -0.56 8.24
N LYS A 180 28.26 0.77 8.46
CA LYS A 180 28.54 1.40 9.76
C LYS A 180 27.41 1.27 10.78
N SER A 181 26.18 1.01 10.31
CA SER A 181 25.02 0.85 11.18
C SER A 181 25.15 -0.36 12.11
N ALA A 182 24.37 -0.38 13.19
CA ALA A 182 24.29 -1.53 14.10
C ALA A 182 23.82 -2.81 13.36
N ILE A 183 24.04 -3.97 13.99
CA ILE A 183 23.58 -5.26 13.46
C ILE A 183 22.05 -5.29 13.44
N ASN A 184 21.39 -4.78 14.48
CA ASN A 184 19.93 -4.76 14.57
C ASN A 184 19.42 -3.31 14.69
N GLY A 185 18.18 -3.09 14.24
CA GLY A 185 17.48 -1.81 14.46
C GLY A 185 17.84 -0.72 13.46
N ILE A 186 18.25 -1.06 12.24
CA ILE A 186 18.50 -0.07 11.20
C ILE A 186 17.15 0.49 10.74
N SER A 187 16.86 1.73 11.10
CA SER A 187 15.61 2.36 10.67
C SER A 187 15.76 2.98 9.29
N VAL A 188 14.92 2.59 8.35
CA VAL A 188 14.93 3.11 6.97
C VAL A 188 13.54 3.64 6.64
N VAL A 189 13.47 4.89 6.22
CA VAL A 189 12.23 5.51 5.74
C VAL A 189 12.23 5.46 4.22
N VAL A 190 11.17 4.88 3.66
CA VAL A 190 11.06 4.54 2.24
C VAL A 190 9.76 5.07 1.68
N ARG A 191 9.79 5.58 0.45
CA ARG A 191 8.59 5.81 -0.36
C ARG A 191 8.37 4.63 -1.30
N ASP A 192 7.16 4.08 -1.26
CA ASP A 192 6.75 2.92 -2.03
C ASP A 192 6.75 3.24 -3.53
N ARG A 193 7.74 2.71 -4.25
CA ARG A 193 7.73 2.57 -5.72
C ARG A 193 7.15 3.78 -6.49
N PRO A 194 7.74 4.98 -6.39
CA PRO A 194 7.15 6.23 -6.89
C PRO A 194 7.00 6.33 -8.42
N PHE A 195 7.70 5.49 -9.19
CA PHE A 195 7.66 5.51 -10.66
C PHE A 195 6.85 4.36 -11.27
N GLU A 196 6.28 3.52 -10.41
CA GLU A 196 5.55 2.34 -10.84
C GLU A 196 4.07 2.64 -11.02
N ARG A 197 3.43 1.88 -11.90
CA ARG A 197 1.99 1.95 -12.14
C ARG A 197 1.41 0.56 -12.15
N THR A 198 0.39 0.34 -11.33
CA THR A 198 -0.41 -0.90 -11.33
C THR A 198 -1.54 -0.79 -12.34
N ILE A 199 -1.72 -1.82 -13.17
CA ILE A 199 -2.77 -1.91 -14.18
C ILE A 199 -3.43 -3.28 -14.05
N THR A 200 -4.74 -3.28 -13.84
CA THR A 200 -5.57 -4.49 -13.85
C THR A 200 -6.10 -4.75 -15.25
N LEU A 201 -5.88 -5.96 -15.73
CA LEU A 201 -6.26 -6.45 -17.05
C LEU A 201 -7.18 -7.66 -16.89
N HIS A 202 -7.96 -7.92 -17.94
CA HIS A 202 -8.82 -9.08 -18.04
C HIS A 202 -8.39 -9.90 -19.25
N LYS A 203 -8.26 -11.21 -19.07
CA LYS A 203 -8.02 -12.14 -20.15
C LYS A 203 -9.28 -12.25 -21.01
N ASP A 204 -9.07 -12.29 -22.32
CA ASP A 204 -10.13 -12.65 -23.26
C ASP A 204 -10.34 -14.17 -23.28
N SER A 205 -11.32 -14.63 -24.08
CA SER A 205 -11.65 -16.04 -24.31
C SER A 205 -10.45 -16.88 -24.77
N VAL A 206 -9.46 -16.25 -25.41
CA VAL A 206 -8.20 -16.86 -25.87
C VAL A 206 -7.12 -16.89 -24.76
N ARG A 207 -7.45 -16.50 -23.52
CA ARG A 207 -6.54 -16.37 -22.36
C ARG A 207 -5.39 -15.37 -22.56
N CYS A 208 -5.54 -14.43 -23.49
CA CYS A 208 -4.58 -13.37 -23.74
C CYS A 208 -5.05 -12.04 -23.13
N VAL A 209 -4.11 -11.26 -22.58
CA VAL A 209 -4.35 -9.90 -22.05
C VAL A 209 -4.20 -8.81 -23.11
N GLY A 210 -3.45 -9.08 -24.18
CA GLY A 210 -3.36 -8.24 -25.38
C GLY A 210 -2.16 -7.30 -25.47
N PHE A 211 -1.01 -7.67 -24.92
CA PHE A 211 0.26 -6.99 -25.19
C PHE A 211 1.36 -8.01 -25.49
N GLN A 212 2.35 -7.61 -26.27
CA GLN A 212 3.58 -8.38 -26.48
C GLN A 212 4.74 -7.66 -25.82
N PHE A 213 5.65 -8.44 -25.25
CA PHE A 213 6.84 -7.93 -24.57
C PHE A 213 8.08 -8.71 -25.02
N LYS A 214 9.25 -8.07 -24.90
CA LYS A 214 10.55 -8.64 -25.22
C LYS A 214 11.55 -8.21 -24.15
N ASN A 215 12.24 -9.17 -23.54
CA ASN A 215 13.10 -8.97 -22.38
C ASN A 215 12.38 -8.20 -21.24
N GLY A 216 11.11 -8.54 -21.01
CA GLY A 216 10.23 -7.84 -20.06
C GLY A 216 9.78 -6.42 -20.45
N LYS A 217 10.23 -5.87 -21.59
CA LYS A 217 9.78 -4.56 -22.11
C LYS A 217 8.56 -4.72 -23.01
N ILE A 218 7.48 -3.97 -22.77
CA ILE A 218 6.27 -3.96 -23.59
C ILE A 218 6.56 -3.25 -24.91
N VAL A 219 6.35 -3.95 -26.03
CA VAL A 219 6.67 -3.46 -27.38
C VAL A 219 5.41 -3.13 -28.15
N THR A 220 4.41 -4.01 -28.14
CA THR A 220 3.19 -3.84 -28.92
C THR A 220 1.95 -4.12 -28.08
N ILE A 221 0.86 -3.44 -28.42
CA ILE A 221 -0.44 -3.60 -27.79
C ILE A 221 -1.41 -4.01 -28.90
N VAL A 222 -2.18 -5.06 -28.62
CA VAL A 222 -3.20 -5.58 -29.53
C VAL A 222 -4.42 -4.68 -29.47
N LYS A 223 -4.96 -4.30 -30.63
CA LYS A 223 -6.18 -3.48 -30.73
C LYS A 223 -7.37 -4.24 -30.12
N ASP A 224 -8.31 -3.49 -29.55
CA ASP A 224 -9.54 -4.00 -28.91
C ASP A 224 -9.30 -4.97 -27.73
N SER A 225 -8.07 -5.07 -27.24
CA SER A 225 -7.72 -5.91 -26.11
C SER A 225 -7.98 -5.24 -24.77
N SER A 226 -7.88 -6.01 -23.67
CA SER A 226 -7.92 -5.43 -22.33
C SER A 226 -6.75 -4.49 -22.06
N ALA A 227 -5.55 -4.79 -22.58
CA ALA A 227 -4.39 -3.91 -22.47
C ALA A 227 -4.61 -2.54 -23.12
N ALA A 228 -5.24 -2.51 -24.30
CA ALA A 228 -5.58 -1.26 -24.99
C ALA A 228 -6.63 -0.45 -24.20
N ARG A 229 -7.67 -1.12 -23.67
CA ARG A 229 -8.75 -0.48 -22.90
C ARG A 229 -8.29 0.10 -21.58
N ASN A 230 -7.35 -0.56 -20.90
CA ASN A 230 -6.83 -0.12 -19.60
C ASN A 230 -5.61 0.82 -19.71
N GLY A 231 -5.20 1.18 -20.93
CA GLY A 231 -4.12 2.14 -21.16
C GLY A 231 -2.74 1.62 -20.76
N VAL A 232 -2.45 0.35 -21.04
CA VAL A 232 -1.07 -0.15 -21.03
C VAL A 232 -0.26 0.67 -22.04
N LEU A 233 0.98 1.02 -21.69
CA LEU A 233 1.85 1.83 -22.54
C LEU A 233 3.00 0.98 -23.08
N THR A 234 3.39 1.24 -24.32
CA THR A 234 4.65 0.71 -24.88
C THR A 234 5.84 1.38 -24.23
N ASP A 235 7.03 0.82 -24.39
CA ASP A 235 8.26 1.32 -23.75
C ASP A 235 8.21 1.36 -22.22
N HIS A 236 7.44 0.44 -21.64
CA HIS A 236 7.38 0.19 -20.20
C HIS A 236 7.91 -1.21 -19.90
N GLN A 237 8.62 -1.35 -18.79
CA GLN A 237 9.15 -2.61 -18.29
C GLN A 237 8.16 -3.23 -17.31
N LEU A 238 7.90 -4.53 -17.44
CA LEU A 238 7.16 -5.33 -16.46
C LEU A 238 8.02 -5.53 -15.21
N LEU A 239 7.47 -5.21 -14.04
CA LEU A 239 8.10 -5.42 -12.75
C LEU A 239 7.44 -6.54 -11.96
N GLU A 240 6.11 -6.53 -11.88
CA GLU A 240 5.35 -7.55 -11.16
C GLU A 240 4.16 -8.05 -11.98
N VAL A 241 3.80 -9.31 -11.80
CA VAL A 241 2.57 -9.94 -12.32
C VAL A 241 1.87 -10.61 -11.14
N GLU A 242 0.64 -10.24 -10.84
CA GLU A 242 -0.14 -10.72 -9.68
C GLU A 242 0.58 -10.55 -8.32
N GLY A 243 1.44 -9.52 -8.24
CA GLY A 243 2.29 -9.24 -7.08
C GLY A 243 3.56 -10.09 -7.00
N GLN A 244 3.80 -11.00 -7.95
CA GLN A 244 5.07 -11.70 -8.09
C GLN A 244 6.06 -10.84 -8.88
N ASN A 245 7.25 -10.60 -8.34
CA ASN A 245 8.31 -9.89 -9.04
C ASN A 245 8.85 -10.72 -10.22
N VAL A 246 8.93 -10.12 -11.41
CA VAL A 246 9.41 -10.74 -12.65
C VAL A 246 10.71 -10.14 -13.20
N VAL A 247 11.32 -9.19 -12.47
CA VAL A 247 12.56 -8.51 -12.89
C VAL A 247 13.73 -9.48 -13.01
N GLY A 248 14.28 -9.64 -14.22
CA GLY A 248 15.42 -10.54 -14.49
C GLY A 248 15.02 -11.96 -14.93
N LEU A 249 13.73 -12.29 -14.93
CA LEU A 249 13.24 -13.55 -15.50
C LEU A 249 13.30 -13.55 -17.04
N LYS A 250 13.39 -14.75 -17.63
CA LYS A 250 13.30 -14.89 -19.09
C LYS A 250 11.85 -14.73 -19.55
N ASP A 251 11.65 -14.22 -20.76
CA ASP A 251 10.31 -14.02 -21.32
C ASP A 251 9.43 -15.29 -21.26
N LYS A 252 10.02 -16.46 -21.50
CA LYS A 252 9.32 -17.75 -21.38
C LYS A 252 8.73 -18.01 -19.99
N GLN A 253 9.41 -17.57 -18.92
CA GLN A 253 8.93 -17.72 -17.55
C GLN A 253 7.83 -16.70 -17.25
N ILE A 254 7.99 -15.47 -17.72
CA ILE A 254 6.99 -14.40 -17.56
C ILE A 254 5.70 -14.79 -18.28
N SER A 255 5.78 -15.32 -19.51
CA SER A 255 4.61 -15.82 -20.25
C SER A 255 3.87 -16.92 -19.49
N LYS A 256 4.61 -17.87 -18.87
CA LYS A 256 3.99 -18.92 -18.04
C LYS A 256 3.26 -18.36 -16.83
N ILE A 257 3.87 -17.41 -16.12
CA ILE A 257 3.23 -16.75 -14.96
C ILE A 257 1.93 -16.04 -15.41
N ILE A 258 1.96 -15.36 -16.55
CA ILE A 258 0.77 -14.71 -17.11
C ILE A 258 -0.28 -15.74 -17.55
N GLU A 259 0.10 -16.89 -18.14
CA GLU A 259 -0.82 -17.95 -18.56
C GLU A 259 -1.50 -18.65 -17.37
N GLU A 260 -0.73 -18.92 -16.31
CA GLU A 260 -1.17 -19.53 -15.04
C GLU A 260 -2.01 -18.58 -14.19
N ALA A 261 -1.87 -17.26 -14.36
CA ALA A 261 -2.71 -16.27 -13.68
C ALA A 261 -4.21 -16.47 -13.97
N GLY A 262 -5.07 -15.90 -13.13
CA GLY A 262 -6.52 -15.97 -13.28
C GLY A 262 -7.06 -15.22 -14.51
N GLU A 263 -8.39 -15.07 -14.55
CA GLU A 263 -9.08 -14.23 -15.56
C GLU A 263 -8.68 -12.75 -15.42
N VAL A 264 -8.56 -12.28 -14.17
CA VAL A 264 -8.04 -10.95 -13.85
C VAL A 264 -6.53 -11.06 -13.65
N VAL A 265 -5.78 -10.20 -14.34
CA VAL A 265 -4.32 -10.13 -14.25
C VAL A 265 -3.90 -8.71 -13.94
N THR A 266 -3.21 -8.51 -12.84
CA THR A 266 -2.68 -7.24 -12.38
C THR A 266 -1.21 -7.21 -12.68
N ILE A 267 -0.77 -6.21 -13.43
CA ILE A 267 0.64 -6.00 -13.74
C ILE A 267 1.11 -4.69 -13.13
N THR A 268 2.36 -4.67 -12.67
CA THR A 268 3.04 -3.44 -12.26
C THR A 268 4.10 -3.10 -13.30
N VAL A 269 4.08 -1.88 -13.81
CA VAL A 269 4.97 -1.41 -14.87
C VAL A 269 5.73 -0.17 -14.47
N ILE A 270 6.91 0.02 -15.05
CA ILE A 270 7.75 1.21 -14.90
C ILE A 270 8.22 1.70 -16.28
N PRO A 271 8.36 3.01 -16.53
CA PRO A 271 8.95 3.50 -17.78
C PRO A 271 10.35 2.90 -18.03
N SER A 272 10.62 2.43 -19.26
CA SER A 272 11.87 1.72 -19.56
C SER A 272 13.11 2.57 -19.32
N PHE A 273 13.04 3.89 -19.57
CA PHE A 273 14.17 4.78 -19.35
C PHE A 273 14.63 4.82 -17.88
N ILE A 274 13.69 4.71 -16.93
CA ILE A 274 13.98 4.70 -15.49
C ILE A 274 14.60 3.36 -15.13
N TYR A 275 13.98 2.27 -15.59
CA TYR A 275 14.47 0.91 -15.38
C TYR A 275 15.91 0.73 -15.89
N ASP A 276 16.19 1.19 -17.11
CA ASP A 276 17.51 1.14 -17.71
C ASP A 276 18.54 1.90 -16.87
N HIS A 277 18.15 3.04 -16.29
CA HIS A 277 19.03 3.81 -15.41
C HIS A 277 19.29 3.12 -14.06
N MET A 278 18.28 2.43 -13.51
CA MET A 278 18.38 1.64 -12.28
C MET A 278 19.31 0.44 -12.45
N VAL A 279 19.17 -0.29 -13.55
CA VAL A 279 19.94 -1.51 -13.84
C VAL A 279 21.28 -1.19 -14.51
N LYS A 280 21.53 0.07 -14.89
CA LYS A 280 22.77 0.48 -15.56
C LYS A 280 24.03 0.05 -14.80
N LYS A 281 24.93 -0.65 -15.51
CA LYS A 281 26.19 -1.25 -15.01
C LYS A 281 25.99 -2.43 -14.05
N MET A 282 24.82 -3.08 -14.04
CA MET A 282 24.63 -4.38 -13.39
C MET A 282 24.71 -5.52 -14.41
N ALA A 283 25.25 -6.65 -14.00
CA ALA A 283 25.23 -7.86 -14.81
C ALA A 283 23.81 -8.45 -14.84
N GLY A 284 23.31 -8.83 -16.01
CA GLY A 284 21.97 -9.42 -16.13
C GLY A 284 21.82 -10.75 -15.37
N SER A 285 22.91 -11.52 -15.23
CA SER A 285 22.94 -12.74 -14.41
C SER A 285 22.66 -12.45 -12.93
N LEU A 286 23.17 -11.33 -12.42
CA LEU A 286 23.04 -10.96 -11.02
C LEU A 286 21.57 -10.68 -10.65
N LEU A 287 20.82 -10.03 -11.55
CA LEU A 287 19.38 -9.85 -11.36
C LEU A 287 18.65 -11.19 -11.42
N LYS A 288 19.01 -12.05 -12.37
CA LYS A 288 18.33 -13.33 -12.54
C LYS A 288 18.54 -14.28 -11.36
N ASP A 289 19.71 -14.27 -10.75
CA ASP A 289 20.10 -15.31 -9.79
C ASP A 289 19.93 -14.87 -8.32
N LEU A 290 19.94 -13.55 -8.03
CA LEU A 290 19.83 -13.04 -6.66
C LEU A 290 18.52 -12.27 -6.39
N MET A 291 17.77 -11.86 -7.40
CA MET A 291 16.59 -11.03 -7.17
C MET A 291 15.48 -11.84 -6.46
N ASP A 292 14.85 -11.22 -5.48
CA ASP A 292 13.70 -11.81 -4.80
C ASP A 292 12.48 -11.88 -5.72
N HIS A 293 12.00 -13.09 -5.97
CA HIS A 293 10.82 -13.41 -6.76
C HIS A 293 9.67 -13.96 -5.91
N SER A 294 9.77 -13.86 -4.59
CA SER A 294 8.74 -14.30 -3.67
C SER A 294 7.44 -13.53 -3.87
N ILE A 295 6.33 -14.23 -3.62
CA ILE A 295 5.00 -13.63 -3.66
C ILE A 295 4.72 -13.09 -2.25
N PRO A 296 4.34 -11.81 -2.09
CA PRO A 296 3.97 -11.26 -0.80
C PRO A 296 2.82 -12.06 -0.18
N ASN A 297 3.03 -12.55 1.04
CA ASN A 297 1.96 -13.09 1.87
C ASN A 297 1.14 -11.92 2.41
N LEU A 298 -0.18 -11.97 2.24
CA LEU A 298 -1.13 -11.00 2.82
C LEU A 298 -1.40 -11.32 4.28
#